data_AF-A0A3N8KTM0-F1
#
_entry.id   AF-A0A3N8KTM0-F1
#
_cell.length_a   1.000
_cell.length_b   1.000
_cell.length_c   1.000
_cell.angle_alpha   90.00
_cell.angle_beta   90.00
_cell.angle_gamma   90.00
#
_symmetry.space_group_name_H-M   'P 1'
#
loop_
_entity.id
_entity.type
_entity.pdbx_description
1 polymer ?
#
loop_
_entity_poly.entity_id
_entity_poly.type
_entity_poly.pdbx_seq_one_letter_code
_entity_poly.pdbx_strand_id
1 'polypeptide(L)' 'MYSDAGGKEYGITELELLRAAGFVKDKPKKLPAKYYDPSSGKSWTGRGACPKWLAGKNLDDYLIRPAAKPWWPGEN' A
#
# COMPACT_ATOMS: atom_id res chain seq x y z
N MET A 1 34.37 -4.02 -40.70
CA MET A 1 33.49 -4.45 -39.61
C MET A 1 32.46 -3.35 -39.46
N TYR A 2 31.24 -3.56 -39.95
CA TYR A 2 30.22 -2.52 -40.00
C TYR A 2 29.75 -2.22 -38.57
N SER A 3 30.20 -1.08 -38.06
CA SER A 3 29.50 -0.34 -37.01
C SER A 3 28.34 0.39 -37.69
N ASP A 4 27.14 -0.21 -37.68
CA ASP A 4 25.88 0.53 -37.82
C ASP A 4 24.71 -0.41 -37.46
N ALA A 5 24.03 -0.11 -36.35
CA ALA A 5 22.68 -0.58 -36.09
C ALA A 5 21.98 0.48 -35.23
N GLY A 6 21.43 1.47 -35.92
CA GLY A 6 20.61 2.52 -35.33
C GLY A 6 19.41 1.95 -34.59
N GLY A 7 19.34 2.25 -33.30
CA GLY A 7 18.18 2.01 -32.45
C GLY A 7 18.27 2.99 -31.30
N LYS A 8 17.62 4.15 -31.46
CA LYS A 8 17.62 5.26 -30.50
C LYS A 8 17.47 4.70 -29.09
N GLU A 9 18.49 4.91 -28.27
CA GLU A 9 18.81 4.24 -27.01
C GLU A 9 17.86 4.65 -25.88
N TYR A 10 16.56 4.44 -26.05
CA TYR A 10 15.63 4.62 -24.95
C TYR A 10 15.82 3.43 -24.01
N GLY A 11 16.42 3.65 -22.85
CA GLY A 11 16.62 2.66 -21.78
C GLY A 11 15.31 2.20 -21.11
N ILE A 12 14.31 1.88 -21.93
CA ILE A 12 13.00 1.39 -21.51
C ILE A 12 13.05 -0.13 -21.59
N THR A 13 12.85 -0.76 -20.44
CA THR A 13 12.82 -2.22 -20.31
C THR A 13 11.53 -2.80 -20.90
N GLU A 14 11.53 -4.09 -21.23
CA GLU A 14 10.33 -4.82 -21.69
C GLU A 14 9.15 -4.64 -20.72
N LEU A 15 9.43 -4.63 -19.41
CA LEU A 15 8.42 -4.42 -18.37
C LEU A 15 7.76 -3.03 -18.48
N GLU A 16 8.53 -2.00 -18.82
CA GLU A 16 8.00 -0.65 -19.00
C GLU A 16 7.11 -0.54 -20.25
N LEU A 17 7.45 -1.26 -21.33
CA LEU A 17 6.59 -1.35 -22.51
C LEU A 17 5.26 -2.07 -22.19
N LEU A 18 5.32 -3.17 -21.45
CA LEU A 18 4.14 -3.93 -21.05
C LEU A 18 3.22 -3.15 -20.10
N ARG A 19 3.80 -2.35 -19.19
CA ARG A 19 3.04 -1.43 -18.32
C ARG A 19 2.39 -0.30 -19.11
N ALA A 20 3.14 0.34 -20.01
CA ALA A 20 2.63 1.44 -20.84
C ALA A 20 1.50 0.99 -21.78
N ALA A 21 1.58 -0.23 -22.31
CA ALA A 21 0.55 -0.83 -23.12
C ALA A 21 -0.63 -1.42 -22.32
N GLY A 22 -0.63 -1.30 -20.99
CA GLY A 22 -1.73 -1.73 -20.13
C GLY A 22 -1.84 -3.24 -19.91
N PHE A 23 -0.88 -4.03 -20.41
CA PHE A 23 -0.80 -5.48 -20.19
C PHE A 23 -0.39 -5.82 -18.75
N VAL A 24 0.37 -4.95 -18.09
CA VAL A 24 0.77 -5.09 -16.68
C VAL A 24 0.21 -3.92 -15.87
N LYS A 25 -0.58 -4.24 -14.84
CA LYS A 25 -1.11 -3.26 -13.88
C LYS A 25 -0.48 -3.45 -12.52
N ASP A 26 -0.01 -2.38 -11.91
CA ASP A 26 0.43 -2.41 -10.53
C ASP A 26 -0.75 -2.69 -9.59
N LYS A 27 -0.55 -3.64 -8.66
CA LYS A 27 -1.54 -3.91 -7.61
C LYS A 27 -1.56 -2.68 -6.68
N PRO A 28 -2.74 -2.10 -6.39
CA PRO A 28 -2.82 -0.98 -5.48
C PRO A 28 -2.28 -1.40 -4.11
N LYS A 29 -1.35 -0.61 -3.56
CA LYS A 29 -0.78 -0.87 -2.25
C LYS A 29 -1.89 -0.81 -1.21
N LYS A 30 -2.12 -1.92 -0.50
CA LYS A 30 -3.06 -1.96 0.63
C LYS A 30 -2.52 -1.03 1.71
N LEU A 31 -3.29 0.01 2.04
CA LEU A 31 -2.98 0.89 3.14
C LEU A 31 -3.21 0.15 4.46
N PRO A 32 -2.39 0.44 5.49
CA PRO A 32 -2.64 -0.09 6.82
C PRO A 32 -3.99 0.42 7.35
N ALA A 33 -4.66 -0.40 8.15
CA ALA A 33 -5.85 0.04 8.86
C ALA A 33 -5.46 1.11 9.89
N LYS A 34 -6.26 2.18 9.97
CA LYS A 34 -6.10 3.25 10.96
C LYS A 34 -7.03 3.03 12.15
N TYR A 35 -8.20 2.45 11.90
CA TYR A 35 -9.22 2.18 12.90
C TYR A 35 -9.56 0.69 12.95
N TYR A 36 -9.86 0.16 14.13
CA TYR A 36 -10.23 -1.23 14.37
C TYR A 36 -11.37 -1.33 15.38
N ASP A 37 -12.40 -2.09 15.04
CA ASP A 37 -13.50 -2.42 15.93
C ASP A 37 -13.20 -3.71 16.71
N PRO A 38 -13.01 -3.65 18.04
CA PRO A 38 -12.74 -4.84 18.83
C PRO A 38 -13.95 -5.77 18.94
N SER A 39 -15.17 -5.26 18.75
CA SER A 39 -16.40 -6.04 18.87
C SER A 39 -16.68 -6.93 17.65
N SER A 40 -16.43 -6.43 16.44
CA SER A 40 -16.69 -7.16 15.18
C SER A 40 -15.45 -7.55 14.39
N GLY A 41 -14.26 -7.14 14.83
CA GLY A 41 -12.99 -7.40 14.12
C GLY A 41 -12.82 -6.63 12.81
N LYS A 42 -13.70 -5.65 12.54
CA LYS A 42 -13.65 -4.85 11.31
C LYS A 42 -12.59 -3.77 11.41
N SER A 43 -11.90 -3.52 10.30
CA SER A 43 -10.88 -2.49 10.22
C SER A 43 -11.20 -1.48 9.13
N TRP A 44 -10.73 -0.24 9.31
CA TRP A 44 -10.91 0.84 8.34
C TRP A 44 -9.63 1.64 8.19
N THR A 45 -9.23 1.90 6.95
CA THR A 45 -8.00 2.64 6.62
C THR A 45 -8.14 4.15 6.80
N GLY A 46 -9.36 4.64 7.09
CA GLY A 46 -9.67 6.07 7.07
C GLY A 46 -9.81 6.65 5.67
N ARG A 47 -9.81 5.80 4.63
CA ARG A 47 -10.11 6.19 3.25
C ARG A 47 -11.43 5.56 2.78
N GLY A 48 -12.16 6.30 1.94
CA GLY A 48 -13.44 5.86 1.38
C GLY A 48 -14.62 6.12 2.34
N ALA A 49 -15.73 5.45 2.07
CA ALA A 49 -16.95 5.59 2.88
C ALA A 49 -16.70 5.13 4.32
N CYS A 50 -17.14 5.95 5.27
CA CYS A 50 -17.09 5.59 6.69
C CYS A 50 -18.01 4.38 6.94
N PRO A 51 -17.52 3.32 7.59
CA PRO A 51 -18.32 2.13 7.83
C PRO A 51 -19.37 2.36 8.93
N LYS A 52 -20.48 1.60 8.86
CA LYS A 52 -21.63 1.75 9.77
C LYS A 52 -21.27 1.60 11.26
N TRP A 53 -20.21 0.87 11.59
CA TRP A 53 -19.76 0.66 12.98
C TRP A 53 -19.03 1.87 13.58
N LEU A 54 -18.57 2.82 12.75
CA LEU A 54 -17.99 4.10 13.17
C LEU A 54 -18.98 5.27 13.09
N ALA A 55 -20.12 5.09 12.43
CA ALA A 55 -21.12 6.14 12.28
C ALA A 55 -21.64 6.61 13.65
N GLY A 56 -21.47 7.90 13.96
CA GLY A 56 -21.90 8.50 15.23
C GLY A 56 -21.05 8.15 16.46
N LYS A 57 -19.91 7.47 16.27
CA LYS A 57 -18.98 7.15 17.36
C LYS A 57 -17.76 8.06 17.34
N ASN A 58 -17.07 8.13 18.47
CA ASN A 58 -15.77 8.79 18.53
C ASN A 58 -14.72 7.88 17.86
N LEU A 59 -14.04 8.42 16.85
CA LEU A 59 -13.03 7.72 16.06
C LEU A 59 -11.76 7.41 16.86
N ASP A 60 -11.45 8.21 17.88
CA ASP A 60 -10.23 8.06 18.67
C ASP A 60 -10.22 6.75 19.47
N ASP A 61 -11.39 6.33 19.99
CA ASP A 61 -11.58 5.05 20.69
C ASP A 61 -11.26 3.82 19.83
N TYR A 62 -11.34 3.96 18.50
CA TYR A 62 -11.08 2.88 17.55
C TYR A 62 -9.71 3.00 16.89
N LEU A 63 -8.91 4.01 17.23
CA LEU A 63 -7.62 4.25 16.60
C LEU A 63 -6.64 3.13 16.95
N ILE A 64 -6.08 2.48 15.92
CA ILE A 64 -5.00 1.51 16.09
C ILE A 64 -3.74 2.31 16.45
N ARG A 65 -3.42 2.39 17.74
CA ARG A 65 -2.14 2.90 18.21
C ARG A 65 -1.09 1.84 17.87
N PRO A 66 0.02 2.19 17.18
CA PRO A 66 1.14 1.29 17.10
C PRO A 66 1.56 1.00 18.53
N ALA A 67 1.54 -0.28 18.93
CA ALA A 67 2.09 -0.71 20.21
C ALA A 67 3.48 -0.09 20.30
N ALA A 68 3.72 0.69 21.35
CA ALA A 68 5.03 1.28 21.59
C ALA A 68 6.02 0.14 21.49
N LYS A 69 6.93 0.20 20.51
CA LYS A 69 7.99 -0.80 20.37
C LYS A 69 8.67 -0.86 21.73
N PRO A 70 8.55 -1.96 22.50
CA PRO A 70 9.33 -2.08 23.71
C PRO A 70 10.79 -2.01 23.23
N TRP A 71 11.54 -1.05 23.76
CA TRP A 71 12.89 -0.69 23.31
C TRP A 71 13.94 -1.78 23.62
N TRP A 72 13.52 -3.02 23.91
CA TRP A 72 14.39 -4.11 24.31
C TRP A 72 15.20 -4.65 23.11
N PRO A 73 16.54 -4.57 23.17
CA PRO A 73 17.41 -5.35 22.32
C PRO A 73 17.79 -6.65 23.06
N GLY A 74 17.26 -7.79 22.62
CA GLY A 74 17.77 -9.08 23.07
C GLY A 74 17.19 -10.24 22.28
N GLU A 75 18.02 -10.76 21.37
CA GLU A 75 18.64 -12.10 21.46
C GLU A 75 19.28 -12.43 20.09
N ASN A 76 20.61 -12.41 20.03
CA ASN A 76 21.44 -13.27 19.18
C ASN A 76 22.78 -13.50 19.87
#